data_AF-X1DC42-F1
#
_entry.id   AF-X1DC42-F1
#
_cell.length_a   1.000
_cell.length_b   1.000
_cell.length_c   1.000
_cell.angle_alpha   90.00
_cell.angle_beta   90.00
_cell.angle_gamma   90.00
#
_symmetry.space_group_name_H-M   'P 1'
#
loop_
_entity.id
_entity.type
_entity.pdbx_description
1 polymer ?
#
loop_
_entity_poly.entity_id
_entity_poly.type
_entity_poly.pdbx_seq_one_letter_code
_entity_poly.pdbx_strand_id
1 'polypeptide(L)' 'LSPILSVKMERIILSGEVANPANTPSGCYFHPRCRYAKDICKEKEPEGREIAPKHFVACHLSGELSLEGIL' A
#
# COMPACT_ATOMS: atom_id res chain seq x y z
N LEU A 1 -6.05 -21.47 30.02
CA LEU A 1 -6.89 -20.45 29.37
C LEU A 1 -6.04 -19.21 29.17
N SER A 2 -5.25 -19.15 28.10
CA SER A 2 -4.41 -17.99 27.81
C SER A 2 -5.28 -16.89 27.20
N PRO A 3 -5.25 -15.65 27.74
CA PRO A 3 -6.06 -14.57 27.21
C PRO A 3 -5.57 -14.24 25.80
N ILE A 4 -6.47 -14.32 24.84
CA ILE A 4 -6.21 -13.93 23.46
C ILE A 4 -5.96 -12.43 23.51
N LEU A 5 -4.73 -12.01 23.20
CA LEU A 5 -4.31 -10.62 23.16
C LEU A 5 -5.29 -9.85 22.26
N SER A 6 -6.17 -9.05 22.87
CA SER A 6 -7.15 -8.26 22.13
C SER A 6 -6.42 -7.06 21.51
N VAL A 7 -5.83 -7.28 20.33
CA VAL A 7 -5.27 -6.20 19.53
C VAL A 7 -6.43 -5.26 19.21
N LYS A 8 -6.33 -4.00 19.64
CA LYS A 8 -7.33 -2.97 19.36
C LYS A 8 -7.15 -2.58 17.89
N MET A 9 -8.08 -3.00 17.03
CA MET A 9 -7.95 -2.86 15.57
C MET A 9 -8.97 -1.87 15.06
N GLU A 10 -8.50 -0.85 14.36
CA GLU A 10 -9.37 0.10 13.68
C GLU A 10 -9.74 -0.46 12.30
N ARG A 11 -11.02 -0.73 12.09
CA ARG A 11 -11.52 -1.12 10.76
C ARG A 11 -11.50 0.09 9.85
N ILE A 12 -10.85 -0.03 8.69
CA ILE A 12 -10.92 0.99 7.64
C ILE A 12 -11.75 0.50 6.46
N ILE A 13 -12.47 1.41 5.82
CA ILE A 13 -13.10 1.16 4.52
C ILE A 13 -12.07 1.54 3.44
N LEU A 14 -11.56 0.54 2.71
CA LEU A 14 -10.72 0.81 1.55
C LEU A 14 -11.55 1.49 0.47
N SER A 15 -11.16 2.72 0.14
CA SER A 15 -11.80 3.51 -0.90
C SER A 15 -11.39 3.05 -2.31
N GLY A 16 -12.22 3.38 -3.30
CA GLY A 16 -11.98 3.11 -4.72
C GLY A 16 -12.42 1.71 -5.19
N GLU A 17 -12.58 1.59 -6.51
CA GLU A 17 -13.07 0.38 -7.17
C GLU A 17 -11.94 -0.60 -7.51
N VAL A 18 -12.26 -1.88 -7.70
CA VAL A 18 -11.30 -2.85 -8.23
C VAL A 18 -10.89 -2.38 -9.63
N ALA A 19 -9.58 -2.21 -9.85
CA ALA A 19 -9.06 -1.78 -11.15
C ALA A 19 -9.53 -2.74 -12.25
N ASN A 20 -10.12 -2.20 -13.31
CA ASN A 20 -10.45 -2.98 -14.50
C ASN A 20 -9.12 -3.41 -15.16
N PRO A 21 -8.85 -4.72 -15.34
CA PRO A 21 -7.59 -5.19 -15.92
C PRO A 21 -7.37 -4.71 -17.36
N ALA A 22 -8.41 -4.30 -18.08
CA ALA A 22 -8.31 -3.72 -19.42
C ALA A 22 -8.00 -2.20 -19.41
N ASN A 23 -8.15 -1.52 -18.26
CA ASN A 23 -7.92 -0.08 -18.11
C ASN A 23 -7.06 0.18 -16.88
N THR A 24 -5.76 -0.01 -17.04
CA THR A 24 -4.80 0.05 -15.94
C THR A 24 -4.46 1.50 -15.58
N PRO A 25 -4.37 1.86 -14.29
CA PRO A 25 -3.92 3.18 -13.87
C PRO A 25 -2.49 3.47 -14.36
N SER A 26 -2.19 4.73 -14.68
CA SER A 26 -0.83 5.16 -15.01
C SER A 26 0.06 5.19 -13.77
N GLY A 27 1.35 4.98 -13.94
CA GLY A 27 2.30 5.00 -12.82
C GLY A 27 2.09 3.84 -11.83
N CYS A 28 1.92 4.12 -10.55
CA CYS A 28 1.69 3.11 -9.52
C CYS A 28 0.26 2.56 -9.61
N TYR A 29 0.13 1.26 -9.91
CA TYR A 29 -1.15 0.57 -10.05
C TYR A 29 -2.13 0.76 -8.87
N PHE A 30 -1.60 1.01 -7.68
CA PHE A 30 -2.38 1.20 -6.45
C PHE A 30 -2.79 2.64 -6.18
N HIS A 31 -2.31 3.64 -6.93
CA HIS A 31 -2.59 5.05 -6.65
C HIS A 31 -4.08 5.42 -6.58
N PRO A 32 -5.02 4.76 -7.29
CA PRO A 32 -6.45 5.09 -7.16
C PRO A 32 -7.07 4.70 -5.81
N ARG A 33 -6.44 3.78 -5.06
CA ARG A 33 -6.95 3.22 -3.80
C ARG A 33 -6.01 3.42 -2.61
N CYS A 34 -4.79 3.86 -2.86
CA CYS A 34 -3.78 4.06 -1.82
C CYS A 34 -4.08 5.35 -1.04
N ARG A 35 -4.36 5.23 0.27
CA ARG A 35 -4.58 6.37 1.19
C ARG A 35 -3.35 7.28 1.38
N TYR A 36 -2.19 6.85 0.90
CA TYR A 36 -0.92 7.56 1.00
C TYR A 36 -0.42 8.07 -0.37
N ALA A 37 -1.21 7.97 -1.43
CA ALA A 37 -0.78 8.35 -2.78
C ALA A 37 -0.36 9.84 -2.84
N LYS A 38 0.80 10.09 -3.46
CA LYS A 38 1.28 11.43 -3.86
C LYS A 38 1.24 11.55 -5.39
N ASP A 39 1.50 12.73 -5.94
CA ASP A 39 1.41 12.96 -7.40
C ASP A 39 2.37 12.07 -8.21
N ILE A 40 3.57 11.80 -7.68
CA ILE A 40 4.53 10.85 -8.29
C ILE A 40 3.92 9.45 -8.51
N CYS A 41 2.95 9.04 -7.69
CA CYS A 41 2.27 7.75 -7.82
C CYS A 41 1.36 7.69 -9.05
N LYS A 42 0.86 8.82 -9.56
CA LYS A 42 0.05 8.89 -10.77
C LYS A 42 0.92 8.97 -12.04
N GLU A 43 2.11 9.54 -11.90
CA GLU A 43 3.00 9.88 -13.01
C GLU A 43 4.02 8.78 -13.34
N LYS A 44 4.53 8.07 -12.32
CA LYS A 44 5.65 7.14 -12.47
C LYS A 44 5.40 5.80 -11.81
N GLU A 45 5.83 4.74 -12.48
CA GLU A 45 5.85 3.40 -11.91
C GLU A 45 6.96 3.32 -10.85
N PRO A 46 6.70 2.76 -9.65
CA PRO A 46 7.72 2.61 -8.63
C PRO A 46 8.72 1.52 -8.99
N GLU A 47 10.01 1.82 -8.79
CA GLU A 47 11.06 0.82 -8.96
C GLU A 47 10.94 -0.29 -7.91
N GLY A 48 11.12 -1.54 -8.36
CA GLY A 48 11.25 -2.68 -7.47
C GLY A 48 12.62 -2.68 -6.81
N ARG A 49 12.67 -2.47 -5.49
CA ARG A 49 13.92 -2.45 -4.72
C ARG A 49 13.87 -3.39 -3.53
N GLU A 50 15.02 -3.94 -3.16
CA GLU A 50 15.19 -4.73 -1.94
C GLU A 50 15.36 -3.79 -0.74
N ILE A 51 14.52 -3.94 0.29
CA ILE A 51 14.56 -3.11 1.51
C ILE A 51 15.06 -3.88 2.75
N ALA A 52 15.08 -5.21 2.66
CA ALA A 52 15.70 -6.12 3.62
C ALA A 52 15.99 -7.45 2.89
N PRO A 53 16.86 -8.34 3.41
CA PRO A 53 17.20 -9.60 2.72
C PRO A 53 15.95 -10.39 2.31
N LYS A 54 15.80 -10.61 1.00
CA LYS A 54 14.64 -11.28 0.37
C LYS A 54 13.31 -10.56 0.53
N HIS A 55 13.30 -9.25 0.84
CA HIS A 55 12.12 -8.41 1.00
C HIS A 55 12.17 -7.27 -0.02
N PHE A 56 11.35 -7.37 -1.05
CA PHE A 56 11.27 -6.42 -2.15
C PHE A 56 10.00 -5.58 -2.06
N VAL A 57 10.10 -4.31 -2.45
CA VAL A 57 8.99 -3.37 -2.48
C VAL A 57 9.05 -2.52 -3.74
N ALA A 58 7.90 -2.29 -4.36
CA ALA A 58 7.68 -1.33 -5.43
C ALA A 58 6.74 -0.21 -4.94
N CYS A 59 7.27 0.68 -4.10
CA CYS A 59 6.54 1.82 -3.53
C CYS A 59 7.45 3.04 -3.43
N HIS A 60 6.99 4.17 -3.97
CA HIS A 60 7.71 5.46 -3.89
C HIS A 60 7.98 5.92 -2.46
N LEU A 61 7.14 5.52 -1.51
CA LEU A 61 7.13 6.06 -0.14
C LEU A 61 7.57 5.06 0.93
N SER A 62 8.09 3.89 0.56
CA SER A 62 8.42 2.84 1.54
C SER A 62 9.52 3.21 2.54
N GLY A 63 10.34 4.21 2.23
CA GLY A 63 11.34 4.75 3.17
C GLY A 63 10.84 5.93 4.03
N GLU A 64 9.65 6.45 3.74
CA GLU A 64 9.08 7.62 4.41
C GLU A 64 7.88 7.25 5.31
N LEU A 65 7.11 6.23 4.93
CA LEU A 65 5.89 5.85 5.63
C LEU A 65 6.20 4.96 6.84
N SER A 66 5.76 5.40 8.01
CA SER A 66 5.53 4.52 9.16
C SER A 66 4.10 3.99 9.07
N LEU A 67 3.94 2.75 8.66
CA LEU A 67 2.62 2.12 8.53
C LEU A 67 2.23 1.46 9.86
N GLU A 68 1.13 1.92 10.45
CA GLU A 68 0.42 1.15 11.46
C GLU A 68 -0.38 0.06 10.73
N GLY A 69 -0.20 -1.20 11.13
CA GLY A 69 -0.89 -2.33 10.51
C GLY A 69 -2.42 -2.24 10.72
N ILE A 70 -3.18 -2.63 9.69
CA ILE A 70 -4.65 -2.63 9.70
C ILE A 70 -5.11 -4.02 9.24
N LEU A 71 -5.97 -4.71 10.01
CA LEU A 71 -6.63 -5.96 9.59
C LEU A 71 -8.00 -5.65 9.00
#